data_AF-A0A522D4B2-F1
#
_entry.id   AF-A0A522D4B2-F1
#
_cell.length_a   1.000
_cell.length_b   1.000
_cell.length_c   1.000
_cell.angle_alpha   90.00
_cell.angle_beta   90.00
_cell.angle_gamma   90.00
#
_symmetry.space_group_name_H-M   'P 1'
#
loop_
_entity.id
_entity.type
_entity.pdbx_description
1 polymer ?
#
loop_
_entity_poly.entity_id
_entity_poly.type
_entity_poly.pdbx_seq_one_letter_code
_entity_poly.pdbx_strand_id
1 'polypeptide(L)'
;WQFRQYQHGDQPRDIDWRQSAKRDDVYIRQREWEASQTAWLYRDATESMNYRGYKNLPTKKEFAEILLLATAIVILNGGEQVSLLGTNLAPQTTYNSIQRIFEYLPVQTHFAQTGRPVAARSEVVLISDFFYPLEQLTAFCESLARRNVKGSLVQVHCPSEKTLPFKGRMKFYDIEATGAPPITLPQVEAVREEYERKFIAHQESLRQAAESWGWRFMAADTSQKPEDVLGRLYNQLAVKKK
;
A
#
# COMPACT_ATOMS: atom_id res chain seq x y z
N TRP A 1 -10.28 3.79 -27.05
CA TRP A 1 -9.56 4.13 -28.29
C TRP A 1 -10.41 5.08 -29.09
N GLN A 2 -9.98 6.34 -29.19
CA GLN A 2 -10.64 7.33 -30.04
C GLN A 2 -9.85 7.44 -31.34
N PHE A 3 -10.55 7.44 -32.46
CA PHE A 3 -9.96 7.69 -33.77
C PHE A 3 -10.26 9.14 -34.12
N ARG A 4 -9.24 9.87 -34.58
CA ARG A 4 -9.44 11.18 -35.18
C ARG A 4 -9.01 11.14 -36.64
N GLN A 5 -9.62 12.00 -37.44
CA GLN A 5 -9.24 12.18 -38.83
C GLN A 5 -7.80 12.71 -38.90
N TYR A 6 -7.03 12.18 -39.85
CA TYR A 6 -5.67 12.62 -40.15
C TYR A 6 -5.65 14.11 -40.47
N GLN A 7 -4.72 14.85 -39.88
CA GLN A 7 -4.47 16.25 -40.21
C GLN A 7 -3.06 16.44 -40.77
N HIS A 8 -2.90 17.50 -41.54
CA HIS A 8 -1.61 17.85 -42.13
C HIS A 8 -0.61 18.19 -41.00
N GLY A 9 0.43 17.37 -40.85
CA GLY A 9 1.39 17.45 -39.75
C GLY A 9 1.47 16.17 -38.90
N ASP A 10 0.49 15.27 -39.03
CA ASP A 10 0.51 13.99 -38.33
C ASP A 10 1.47 12.97 -38.99
N GLN A 11 2.05 12.07 -38.19
CA GLN A 11 3.01 11.12 -38.71
C GLN A 11 2.32 9.94 -39.42
N PRO A 12 2.72 9.59 -40.67
CA PRO A 12 2.09 8.50 -41.43
C PRO A 12 2.10 7.13 -40.76
N ARG A 13 3.02 6.91 -39.82
CA ARG A 13 3.14 5.64 -39.06
C ARG A 13 2.01 5.42 -38.05
N ASP A 14 1.30 6.47 -37.67
CA ASP A 14 0.23 6.42 -36.67
C ASP A 14 -1.16 6.15 -37.31
N ILE A 15 -1.20 6.03 -38.64
CA ILE A 15 -2.41 5.71 -39.42
C ILE A 15 -2.87 4.29 -39.11
N ASP A 16 -4.14 4.15 -38.74
CA ASP A 16 -4.77 2.84 -38.60
C ASP A 16 -5.39 2.44 -39.94
N TRP A 17 -4.66 1.65 -40.73
CA TRP A 17 -5.10 1.20 -42.05
C TRP A 17 -6.37 0.34 -42.00
N ARG A 18 -6.62 -0.38 -40.90
CA ARG A 18 -7.82 -1.23 -40.77
C ARG A 18 -9.08 -0.40 -40.57
N GLN A 19 -8.99 0.70 -39.83
CA GLN A 19 -10.13 1.61 -39.67
C GLN A 19 -10.29 2.54 -40.85
N SER A 20 -9.19 3.01 -41.44
CA SER A 20 -9.22 3.85 -42.64
C SER A 20 -9.80 3.09 -43.85
N ALA A 21 -9.64 1.76 -43.91
CA ALA A 21 -10.24 0.96 -44.99
C ALA A 21 -11.77 0.78 -44.89
N LYS A 22 -12.39 1.14 -43.75
CA LYS A 22 -13.85 1.00 -43.54
C LYS A 22 -14.62 2.29 -43.82
N ARG A 23 -13.94 3.39 -44.17
CA ARG A 23 -14.49 4.74 -44.36
C ARG A 23 -13.72 5.46 -45.47
N ASP A 24 -14.26 6.57 -45.97
CA ASP A 24 -13.60 7.36 -47.02
C ASP A 24 -12.45 8.24 -46.50
N ASP A 25 -12.32 8.39 -45.18
CA ASP A 25 -11.31 9.23 -44.53
C ASP A 25 -10.17 8.43 -43.91
N VAL A 26 -8.98 9.03 -43.87
CA VAL A 26 -7.81 8.48 -43.17
C VAL A 26 -7.93 8.78 -41.68
N TYR A 27 -7.85 7.74 -40.86
CA TYR A 27 -7.91 7.84 -39.40
C TYR A 27 -6.59 7.49 -38.75
N ILE A 28 -6.22 8.29 -37.75
CA ILE A 28 -5.06 8.06 -36.91
C ILE A 28 -5.51 7.50 -35.58
N ARG A 29 -4.75 6.53 -35.08
CA ARG A 29 -4.94 6.00 -33.74
C ARG A 29 -4.34 6.98 -32.74
N GLN A 30 -5.18 7.81 -32.10
CA GLN A 30 -4.73 8.57 -30.94
C GLN A 30 -4.46 7.57 -29.80
N ARG A 31 -3.18 7.31 -29.54
CA ARG A 31 -2.73 6.89 -28.22
C ARG A 31 -2.68 8.16 -27.39
N GLU A 32 -3.66 8.35 -26.50
CA GLU A 32 -3.39 9.19 -25.34
C GLU A 32 -2.19 8.56 -24.64
N TRP A 33 -1.04 9.23 -24.73
CA TRP A 33 0.11 8.93 -23.89
C TRP A 33 -0.22 9.43 -22.48
N GLU A 34 -1.14 8.77 -21.78
CA GLU A 34 -1.01 8.72 -20.34
C GLU A 34 0.19 7.81 -20.09
N ALA A 35 1.34 8.40 -19.76
CA ALA A 35 2.45 7.64 -19.22
C ALA A 35 1.92 6.83 -18.03
N SER A 36 1.93 5.50 -18.13
CA SER A 36 1.40 4.65 -17.08
C SER A 36 2.18 4.92 -15.79
N GLN A 37 1.46 5.33 -14.75
CA GLN A 37 2.06 5.56 -13.44
C GLN A 37 2.45 4.20 -12.83
N THR A 38 3.59 4.17 -12.17
CA THR A 38 4.00 3.00 -11.38
C THR A 38 3.51 3.18 -9.96
N ALA A 39 2.77 2.19 -9.46
CA ALA A 39 2.46 2.04 -8.05
C ALA A 39 3.49 1.13 -7.39
N TRP A 40 4.03 1.59 -6.27
CA TRP A 40 5.00 0.86 -5.45
C TRP A 40 4.31 0.39 -4.19
N LEU A 41 4.23 -0.93 -4.02
CA LEU A 41 3.55 -1.54 -2.89
C LEU A 41 4.56 -2.09 -1.89
N TYR A 42 4.21 -2.04 -0.62
CA TYR A 42 5.00 -2.60 0.47
C TYR A 42 4.08 -3.26 1.49
N ARG A 43 4.47 -4.45 1.96
CA ARG A 43 3.82 -5.13 3.07
C ARG A 43 4.86 -5.45 4.13
N ASP A 44 4.60 -5.03 5.36
CA ASP A 44 5.47 -5.32 6.48
C ASP A 44 5.48 -6.82 6.82
N ALA A 45 6.68 -7.33 7.05
CA ALA A 45 6.96 -8.74 7.31
C ALA A 45 7.65 -8.97 8.66
N THR A 46 7.72 -7.95 9.52
CA THR A 46 8.22 -8.08 10.89
C THR A 46 7.45 -9.14 11.67
N GLU A 47 8.07 -9.63 12.75
CA GLU A 47 7.47 -10.69 13.57
C GLU A 47 6.17 -10.21 14.26
N SER A 48 6.03 -8.91 14.54
CA SER A 48 4.78 -8.32 15.04
C SER A 48 3.60 -8.58 14.11
N MET A 49 3.84 -8.69 12.79
CA MET A 49 2.81 -8.94 11.77
C MET A 49 2.29 -10.38 11.80
N ASN A 50 3.02 -11.34 12.40
CA ASN A 50 2.52 -12.69 12.61
C ASN A 50 1.48 -12.78 13.75
N TYR A 51 1.26 -11.69 14.50
CA TYR A 51 0.26 -11.66 15.55
C TYR A 51 -1.16 -11.83 15.01
N ARG A 52 -1.96 -12.57 15.78
CA ARG A 52 -3.38 -12.84 15.51
C ARG A 52 -4.18 -12.57 16.78
N GLY A 53 -5.16 -11.68 16.68
CA GLY A 53 -5.97 -11.31 17.84
C GLY A 53 -6.91 -12.41 18.34
N TYR A 54 -7.62 -13.07 17.42
CA TYR A 54 -8.54 -14.18 17.72
C TYR A 54 -8.29 -15.35 16.77
N LYS A 55 -8.46 -16.58 17.25
CA LYS A 55 -8.13 -17.81 16.47
C LYS A 55 -8.83 -17.90 15.11
N ASN A 56 -10.05 -17.39 15.02
CA ASN A 56 -10.89 -17.40 13.82
C ASN A 56 -10.61 -16.25 12.82
N LEU A 57 -9.70 -15.33 13.16
CA LEU A 57 -9.29 -14.24 12.28
C LEU A 57 -7.91 -14.53 11.66
N PRO A 58 -7.58 -13.95 10.50
CA PRO A 58 -6.23 -14.04 9.96
C PRO A 58 -5.21 -13.31 10.85
N THR A 59 -3.93 -13.64 10.68
CA THR A 59 -2.82 -12.81 11.17
C THR A 59 -2.81 -11.46 10.45
N LYS A 60 -2.17 -10.45 11.04
CA LYS A 60 -1.97 -9.14 10.38
C LYS A 60 -1.25 -9.29 9.03
N LYS A 61 -0.24 -10.17 8.96
CA LYS A 61 0.54 -10.46 7.76
C LYS A 61 -0.31 -11.06 6.64
N GLU A 62 -1.11 -12.08 6.94
CA GLU A 62 -2.02 -12.71 5.96
C GLU A 62 -3.01 -11.67 5.41
N PHE A 63 -3.60 -10.85 6.29
CA PHE A 63 -4.52 -9.79 5.89
C PHE A 63 -3.84 -8.75 4.99
N ALA A 64 -2.66 -8.27 5.39
CA ALA A 64 -1.88 -7.29 4.65
C ALA A 64 -1.43 -7.80 3.27
N GLU A 65 -1.08 -9.08 3.17
CA GLU A 65 -0.70 -9.73 1.92
C GLU A 65 -1.87 -9.83 0.94
N ILE A 66 -3.05 -10.27 1.42
CA ILE A 66 -4.27 -10.28 0.62
C ILE A 66 -4.57 -8.88 0.10
N LEU A 67 -4.50 -7.88 0.98
CA LEU A 67 -4.76 -6.49 0.61
C LEU A 67 -3.75 -5.97 -0.43
N LEU A 68 -2.47 -6.28 -0.28
CA LEU A 68 -1.43 -5.90 -1.24
C LEU A 68 -1.69 -6.53 -2.61
N LEU A 69 -1.93 -7.84 -2.67
CA LEU A 69 -2.14 -8.56 -3.93
C LEU A 69 -3.42 -8.11 -4.62
N ALA A 70 -4.51 -7.90 -3.86
CA ALA A 70 -5.75 -7.38 -4.40
C ALA A 70 -5.59 -5.95 -4.93
N THR A 71 -4.83 -5.10 -4.23
CA THR A 71 -4.46 -3.75 -4.69
C THR A 71 -3.66 -3.82 -6.00
N ALA A 72 -2.67 -4.71 -6.07
CA ALA A 72 -1.88 -4.94 -7.28
C ALA A 72 -2.77 -5.34 -8.47
N ILE A 73 -3.72 -6.25 -8.26
CA ILE A 73 -4.68 -6.68 -9.29
C ILE A 73 -5.49 -5.50 -9.82
N VAL A 74 -6.05 -4.69 -8.92
CA VAL A 74 -6.88 -3.53 -9.31
C VAL A 74 -6.08 -2.51 -10.12
N ILE A 75 -4.84 -2.23 -9.71
CA ILE A 75 -3.95 -1.29 -10.40
C ILE A 75 -3.56 -1.81 -11.80
N LEU A 76 -3.17 -3.09 -11.89
CA LEU A 76 -2.83 -3.73 -13.17
C LEU A 76 -4.04 -3.76 -14.13
N ASN A 77 -5.24 -4.04 -13.62
CA ASN A 77 -6.47 -3.97 -14.40
C ASN A 77 -6.79 -2.54 -14.87
N GLY A 78 -6.35 -1.53 -14.12
CA GLY A 78 -6.41 -0.12 -14.49
C GLY A 78 -5.40 0.31 -15.55
N GLY A 79 -4.53 -0.60 -16.04
CA GLY A 79 -3.49 -0.30 -17.04
C GLY A 79 -2.22 0.34 -16.48
N GLU A 80 -2.10 0.42 -15.16
CA GLU A 80 -0.92 0.94 -14.47
C GLU A 80 0.11 -0.15 -14.19
N GLN A 81 1.29 0.26 -13.74
CA GLN A 81 2.37 -0.66 -13.41
C GLN A 81 2.47 -0.88 -11.92
N VAL A 82 2.86 -2.08 -11.49
CA VAL A 82 3.06 -2.41 -10.07
C VAL A 82 4.48 -2.92 -9.82
N SER A 83 5.13 -2.43 -8.77
CA SER A 83 6.38 -2.98 -8.24
C SER A 83 6.33 -3.06 -6.71
N LEU A 84 7.33 -3.73 -6.12
CA LEU A 84 7.47 -3.89 -4.67
C LEU A 84 8.66 -3.09 -4.16
N LEU A 85 8.44 -2.26 -3.14
CA LEU A 85 9.53 -1.63 -2.37
C LEU A 85 10.32 -2.71 -1.61
N GLY A 86 11.59 -2.43 -1.31
CA GLY A 86 12.48 -3.41 -0.66
C GLY A 86 12.82 -4.61 -1.55
N THR A 87 12.59 -4.53 -2.87
CA THR A 87 12.94 -5.60 -3.82
C THR A 87 13.51 -5.06 -5.13
N ASN A 88 14.14 -5.94 -5.90
CA ASN A 88 14.65 -5.64 -7.25
C ASN A 88 13.62 -5.89 -8.37
N LEU A 89 12.35 -6.14 -8.03
CA LEU A 89 11.30 -6.47 -8.99
C LEU A 89 11.05 -5.30 -9.95
N ALA A 90 11.23 -5.51 -11.26
CA ALA A 90 10.87 -4.50 -12.25
C ALA A 90 9.35 -4.24 -12.23
N PRO A 91 8.88 -3.02 -12.55
CA PRO A 91 7.46 -2.74 -12.71
C PRO A 91 6.79 -3.74 -13.65
N GLN A 92 5.69 -4.32 -13.19
CA GLN A 92 4.88 -5.29 -13.90
C GLN A 92 3.66 -4.59 -14.48
N THR A 93 3.26 -4.97 -15.70
CA THR A 93 2.13 -4.36 -16.43
C THR A 93 0.98 -5.33 -16.69
N THR A 94 1.16 -6.61 -16.37
CA THR A 94 0.25 -7.69 -16.78
C THR A 94 -0.28 -8.41 -15.55
N TYR A 95 -1.56 -8.81 -15.60
CA TYR A 95 -2.20 -9.59 -14.54
C TYR A 95 -1.45 -10.90 -14.21
N ASN A 96 -0.92 -11.59 -15.22
CA ASN A 96 -0.13 -12.83 -15.03
C ASN A 96 1.14 -12.61 -14.18
N SER A 97 1.56 -11.37 -13.97
CA SER A 97 2.68 -11.03 -13.10
C SER A 97 2.34 -11.05 -11.61
N ILE A 98 1.07 -11.25 -11.21
CA ILE A 98 0.69 -11.34 -9.78
C ILE A 98 1.40 -12.50 -9.09
N GLN A 99 1.53 -13.65 -9.76
CA GLN A 99 2.29 -14.77 -9.21
C GLN A 99 3.74 -14.37 -8.94
N ARG A 100 4.35 -13.61 -9.84
CA ARG A 100 5.71 -13.08 -9.67
C ARG A 100 5.80 -12.07 -8.52
N ILE A 101 4.80 -11.22 -8.33
CA ILE A 101 4.74 -10.31 -7.17
C ILE A 101 4.70 -11.13 -5.88
N PHE A 102 3.84 -12.15 -5.81
CA PHE A 102 3.74 -13.04 -4.65
C PHE A 102 5.07 -13.75 -4.33
N GLU A 103 5.75 -14.29 -5.35
CA GLU A 103 7.05 -14.96 -5.21
C GLU A 103 8.15 -14.03 -4.67
N TYR A 104 8.01 -12.71 -4.82
CA TYR A 104 8.97 -11.72 -4.32
C TYR A 104 8.68 -11.25 -2.88
N LEU A 105 7.49 -11.51 -2.33
CA LEU A 105 7.15 -11.10 -0.96
C LEU A 105 8.06 -11.71 0.12
N PRO A 106 8.50 -12.99 0.04
CA PRO A 106 9.40 -13.56 1.04
C PRO A 106 10.79 -12.92 1.10
N VAL A 107 11.24 -12.30 -0.01
CA VAL A 107 12.55 -11.64 -0.11
C VAL A 107 12.45 -10.11 0.03
N GLN A 108 11.25 -9.59 0.31
CA GLN A 108 11.04 -8.16 0.53
C GLN A 108 11.77 -7.70 1.80
N THR A 109 12.70 -6.77 1.65
CA THR A 109 13.39 -6.12 2.76
C THR A 109 12.62 -4.88 3.21
N HIS A 110 13.14 -4.16 4.20
CA HIS A 110 12.53 -2.95 4.73
C HIS A 110 12.26 -1.90 3.62
N PHE A 111 11.17 -1.14 3.72
CA PHE A 111 10.74 -0.19 2.67
C PHE A 111 11.79 0.88 2.32
N ALA A 112 12.62 1.26 3.29
CA ALA A 112 13.72 2.22 3.10
C ALA A 112 15.02 1.58 2.56
N GLN A 113 15.13 0.25 2.54
CA GLN A 113 16.30 -0.44 2.00
C GLN A 113 16.20 -0.59 0.49
N THR A 114 17.30 -0.32 -0.19
CA THR A 114 17.33 -0.14 -1.63
C THR A 114 17.08 -1.44 -2.38
N GLY A 115 16.05 -1.42 -3.23
CA GLY A 115 15.94 -2.29 -4.38
C GLY A 115 16.06 -1.47 -5.67
N ARG A 116 14.92 -0.92 -6.14
CA ARG A 116 14.87 0.01 -7.28
C ARG A 116 14.47 1.43 -6.84
N PRO A 117 14.95 2.48 -7.53
CA PRO A 117 14.52 3.84 -7.23
C PRO A 117 13.06 4.07 -7.66
N VAL A 118 12.28 4.64 -6.74
CA VAL A 118 10.91 5.11 -7.04
C VAL A 118 11.00 6.27 -8.04
N ALA A 119 10.28 6.20 -9.16
CA ALA A 119 10.26 7.29 -10.13
C ALA A 119 9.45 8.49 -9.62
N ALA A 120 9.72 9.71 -10.11
CA ALA A 120 8.90 10.87 -9.79
C ALA A 120 7.45 10.66 -10.29
N ARG A 121 6.47 11.28 -9.62
CA ARG A 121 5.03 11.14 -9.94
C ARG A 121 4.52 9.68 -9.89
N SER A 122 5.16 8.83 -9.11
CA SER A 122 4.66 7.49 -8.77
C SER A 122 3.67 7.57 -7.60
N GLU A 123 2.97 6.46 -7.36
CA GLU A 123 2.17 6.25 -6.15
C GLU A 123 2.81 5.18 -5.27
N VAL A 124 2.70 5.33 -3.95
CA VAL A 124 3.25 4.40 -2.95
C VAL A 124 2.16 3.94 -1.99
N VAL A 125 2.08 2.65 -1.71
CA VAL A 125 1.18 2.11 -0.68
C VAL A 125 2.01 1.33 0.33
N LEU A 126 2.03 1.78 1.58
CA LEU A 126 2.71 1.12 2.68
C LEU A 126 1.68 0.45 3.59
N ILE A 127 1.80 -0.87 3.78
CA ILE A 127 0.92 -1.66 4.62
C ILE A 127 1.73 -2.24 5.78
N SER A 128 1.48 -1.78 7.01
CA SER A 128 2.22 -2.15 8.23
C SER A 128 1.31 -1.96 9.46
N ASP A 129 1.73 -2.39 10.65
CA ASP A 129 1.10 -1.97 11.90
C ASP A 129 1.62 -0.62 12.42
N PHE A 130 2.74 -0.13 11.87
CA PHE A 130 3.40 1.14 12.19
C PHE A 130 3.73 1.31 13.67
N PHE A 131 3.99 0.23 14.41
CA PHE A 131 4.38 0.30 15.83
C PHE A 131 5.89 0.46 16.02
N TYR A 132 6.48 1.41 15.29
CA TYR A 132 7.88 1.78 15.40
C TYR A 132 8.04 3.32 15.40
N PRO A 133 9.21 3.85 15.77
CA PRO A 133 9.43 5.30 15.85
C PRO A 133 9.16 6.01 14.51
N LEU A 134 8.35 7.07 14.53
CA LEU A 134 7.87 7.78 13.34
C LEU A 134 9.00 8.45 12.55
N GLU A 135 10.17 8.67 13.14
CA GLU A 135 11.30 9.35 12.51
C GLU A 135 11.77 8.61 11.25
N GLN A 136 11.79 7.28 11.29
CA GLN A 136 12.20 6.45 10.16
C GLN A 136 11.21 6.55 8.99
N LEU A 137 9.91 6.53 9.31
CA LEU A 137 8.85 6.71 8.33
C LEU A 137 8.89 8.12 7.73
N THR A 138 9.08 9.13 8.57
CA THR A 138 9.10 10.54 8.20
C THR A 138 10.20 10.85 7.20
N ALA A 139 11.44 10.43 7.49
CA ALA A 139 12.56 10.66 6.59
C ALA A 139 12.35 10.05 5.19
N PHE A 140 11.77 8.85 5.14
CA PHE A 140 11.46 8.18 3.88
C PHE A 140 10.34 8.88 3.11
N CYS A 141 9.21 9.15 3.76
CA CYS A 141 8.04 9.76 3.14
C CYS A 141 8.32 11.19 2.68
N GLU A 142 9.02 12.02 3.47
CA GLU A 142 9.41 13.37 3.05
C GLU A 142 10.27 13.37 1.79
N SER A 143 11.24 12.47 1.71
CA SER A 143 12.13 12.33 0.54
C SER A 143 11.33 12.05 -0.74
N LEU A 144 10.30 11.20 -0.64
CA LEU A 144 9.42 10.87 -1.76
C LEU A 144 8.45 12.01 -2.07
N ALA A 145 7.86 12.65 -1.06
CA ALA A 145 6.95 13.77 -1.23
C ALA A 145 7.60 14.94 -1.97
N ARG A 146 8.88 15.26 -1.69
CA ARG A 146 9.67 16.27 -2.42
C ARG A 146 9.80 15.96 -3.92
N ARG A 147 9.67 14.69 -4.32
CA ARG A 147 9.70 14.23 -5.72
C ARG A 147 8.30 14.10 -6.32
N ASN A 148 7.29 14.69 -5.67
CA ASN A 148 5.89 14.66 -6.05
C ASN A 148 5.33 13.22 -6.16
N VAL A 149 5.87 12.31 -5.34
CA VAL A 149 5.34 10.95 -5.16
C VAL A 149 4.20 11.03 -4.16
N LYS A 150 3.05 10.50 -4.55
CA LYS A 150 1.88 10.39 -3.66
C LYS A 150 1.96 9.08 -2.91
N GLY A 151 1.31 8.99 -1.75
CA GLY A 151 1.21 7.72 -1.08
C GLY A 151 0.05 7.58 -0.12
N SER A 152 -0.15 6.33 0.29
CA SER A 152 -1.17 5.90 1.23
C SER A 152 -0.53 4.99 2.27
N LEU A 153 -0.72 5.32 3.54
CA LEU A 153 -0.38 4.50 4.69
C LEU A 153 -1.60 3.69 5.11
N VAL A 154 -1.46 2.38 5.16
CA VAL A 154 -2.51 1.45 5.57
C VAL A 154 -2.07 0.76 6.84
N GLN A 155 -2.54 1.24 7.99
CA GLN A 155 -2.27 0.59 9.25
C GLN A 155 -3.15 -0.64 9.41
N VAL A 156 -2.57 -1.84 9.49
CA VAL A 156 -3.34 -3.05 9.84
C VAL A 156 -3.07 -3.41 11.30
N HIS A 157 -4.16 -3.55 12.04
CA HIS A 157 -4.18 -3.93 13.45
C HIS A 157 -5.29 -4.96 13.65
N CYS A 158 -5.28 -5.66 14.77
CA CYS A 158 -6.35 -6.58 15.13
C CYS A 158 -7.20 -6.03 16.30
N PRO A 159 -8.42 -6.56 16.52
CA PRO A 159 -9.31 -5.96 17.49
C PRO A 159 -8.81 -6.12 18.94
N SER A 160 -8.02 -7.16 19.22
CA SER A 160 -7.43 -7.37 20.55
C SER A 160 -6.29 -6.40 20.86
N GLU A 161 -5.56 -5.92 19.85
CA GLU A 161 -4.57 -4.86 20.03
C GLU A 161 -5.27 -3.58 20.47
N LYS A 162 -6.38 -3.22 19.83
CA LYS A 162 -7.12 -2.00 20.20
C LYS A 162 -7.79 -2.08 21.57
N THR A 163 -8.51 -3.19 21.85
CA THR A 163 -9.38 -3.30 23.03
C THR A 163 -8.68 -3.86 24.26
N LEU A 164 -7.51 -4.48 24.10
CA LEU A 164 -6.74 -5.15 25.13
C LEU A 164 -7.64 -6.01 26.07
N PRO A 165 -8.32 -7.04 25.53
CA PRO A 165 -9.37 -7.79 26.24
C PRO A 165 -8.81 -8.82 27.24
N PHE A 166 -7.61 -8.59 27.76
CA PHE A 166 -6.96 -9.45 28.74
C PHE A 166 -7.31 -9.01 30.16
N LYS A 167 -7.30 -9.96 31.09
CA LYS A 167 -7.69 -9.74 32.49
C LYS A 167 -6.66 -10.28 33.46
N GLY A 168 -6.50 -9.59 34.60
CA GLY A 168 -5.59 -9.99 35.67
C GLY A 168 -4.12 -9.79 35.31
N ARG A 169 -3.26 -10.67 35.86
CA ARG A 169 -1.81 -10.59 35.71
C ARG A 169 -1.36 -11.17 34.37
N MET A 170 -0.78 -10.35 33.52
CA MET A 170 -0.27 -10.77 32.21
C MET A 170 1.20 -10.40 32.06
N LYS A 171 1.94 -11.21 31.31
CA LYS A 171 3.30 -10.92 30.87
C LYS A 171 3.28 -10.65 29.38
N PHE A 172 3.73 -9.47 28.99
CA PHE A 172 3.91 -9.08 27.59
C PHE A 172 5.37 -9.30 27.22
N TYR A 173 5.58 -10.01 26.13
CA TYR A 173 6.90 -10.25 25.57
C TYR A 173 7.07 -9.33 24.39
N ASP A 174 8.20 -8.63 24.33
CA ASP A 174 8.59 -7.93 23.12
C ASP A 174 9.01 -9.00 22.09
N ILE A 175 8.34 -8.97 20.95
CA ILE A 175 8.51 -9.95 19.88
C ILE A 175 9.75 -9.59 19.04
N GLU A 176 10.17 -8.32 19.04
CA GLU A 176 11.28 -7.83 18.22
C GLU A 176 12.60 -7.79 19.03
N ALA A 177 12.52 -7.54 20.33
CA ALA A 177 13.67 -7.54 21.23
C ALA A 177 13.91 -8.92 21.86
N THR A 178 14.57 -9.82 21.12
CA THR A 178 15.03 -11.12 21.64
C THR A 178 15.90 -10.91 22.90
N GLY A 179 15.32 -11.15 24.09
CA GLY A 179 16.02 -11.03 25.38
C GLY A 179 15.59 -9.86 26.27
N ALA A 180 14.65 -9.01 25.85
CA ALA A 180 14.08 -7.99 26.74
C ALA A 180 13.24 -8.65 27.85
N PRO A 181 13.31 -8.14 29.11
CA PRO A 181 12.50 -8.68 30.19
C PRO A 181 11.02 -8.46 29.89
N PRO A 182 10.15 -9.46 30.11
CA PRO A 182 8.74 -9.32 29.83
C PRO A 182 8.11 -8.25 30.73
N ILE A 183 7.31 -7.37 30.13
CA ILE A 183 6.53 -6.38 30.87
C ILE A 183 5.44 -7.13 31.61
N THR A 184 5.59 -7.23 32.93
CA THR A 184 4.59 -7.87 33.79
C THR A 184 3.61 -6.82 34.28
N LEU A 185 2.38 -6.88 33.80
CA LEU A 185 1.29 -6.05 34.31
C LEU A 185 0.51 -6.84 35.35
N PRO A 186 0.45 -6.38 36.63
CA PRO A 186 -0.29 -7.07 37.69
C PRO A 186 -1.80 -7.06 37.44
N GLN A 187 -2.32 -6.00 36.80
CA GLN A 187 -3.71 -5.86 36.41
C GLN A 187 -3.80 -5.09 35.09
N VAL A 188 -4.08 -5.81 33.99
CA VAL A 188 -4.17 -5.21 32.64
C VAL A 188 -5.33 -4.22 32.52
N GLU A 189 -6.42 -4.43 33.27
CA GLU A 189 -7.59 -3.57 33.27
C GLU A 189 -7.25 -2.14 33.69
N ALA A 190 -6.29 -1.97 34.60
CA ALA A 190 -5.90 -0.66 35.12
C ALA A 190 -5.20 0.22 34.06
N VAL A 191 -4.55 -0.40 33.05
CA VAL A 191 -3.82 0.32 32.00
C VAL A 191 -4.62 0.43 30.70
N ARG A 192 -5.78 -0.22 30.60
CA ARG A 192 -6.56 -0.31 29.36
C ARG A 192 -6.92 1.06 28.79
N GLU A 193 -7.42 1.96 29.63
CA GLU A 193 -7.81 3.31 29.20
C GLU A 193 -6.62 4.17 28.78
N GLU A 194 -5.47 4.01 29.43
CA GLU A 194 -4.25 4.72 29.03
C GLU A 194 -3.71 4.17 27.70
N TYR A 195 -3.70 2.85 27.54
CA TYR A 195 -3.28 2.19 26.31
C TYR A 195 -4.18 2.59 25.13
N GLU A 196 -5.50 2.58 25.30
CA GLU A 196 -6.44 2.98 24.23
C GLU A 196 -6.22 4.45 23.83
N ARG A 197 -6.00 5.34 24.81
CA ARG A 197 -5.63 6.73 24.54
C ARG A 197 -4.33 6.85 23.73
N LYS A 198 -3.29 6.10 24.10
CA LYS A 198 -2.01 6.08 23.36
C LYS A 198 -2.18 5.54 21.94
N PHE A 199 -2.99 4.50 21.78
CA PHE A 199 -3.29 3.92 20.47
C PHE A 199 -3.98 4.93 19.55
N ILE A 200 -5.01 5.63 20.05
CA ILE A 200 -5.73 6.67 19.29
C ILE A 200 -4.79 7.84 18.97
N ALA A 201 -4.00 8.29 19.94
CA ALA A 201 -3.01 9.36 19.74
C ALA A 201 -1.96 8.99 18.69
N HIS A 202 -1.53 7.72 18.65
CA HIS A 202 -0.60 7.21 17.64
C HIS A 202 -1.22 7.23 16.23
N GLN A 203 -2.46 6.76 16.08
CA GLN A 203 -3.17 6.82 14.81
C GLN A 203 -3.35 8.26 14.31
N GLU A 204 -3.66 9.18 15.22
CA GLU A 204 -3.78 10.60 14.89
C GLU A 204 -2.43 11.21 14.48
N SER A 205 -1.35 10.84 15.16
CA SER A 205 0.00 11.27 14.79
C SER A 205 0.40 10.77 13.39
N LEU A 206 0.08 9.51 13.05
CA LEU A 206 0.30 8.97 11.70
C LEU A 206 -0.53 9.69 10.64
N ARG A 207 -1.78 10.03 10.96
CA ARG A 207 -2.66 10.79 10.07
C ARG A 207 -2.09 12.18 9.78
N GLN A 208 -1.72 12.92 10.81
CA GLN A 208 -1.15 14.26 10.69
C GLN A 208 0.19 14.23 9.92
N ALA A 209 1.04 13.24 10.20
CA ALA A 209 2.28 13.05 9.46
C ALA A 209 2.02 12.78 7.97
N ALA A 210 1.12 11.85 7.64
CA ALA A 210 0.74 11.57 6.26
C ALA A 210 0.20 12.81 5.53
N GLU A 211 -0.69 13.57 6.17
CA GLU A 211 -1.28 14.79 5.60
C GLU A 211 -0.21 15.84 5.31
N SER A 212 0.80 15.98 6.18
CA SER A 212 1.92 16.92 5.97
C SER A 212 2.72 16.64 4.70
N TRP A 213 2.75 15.39 4.24
CA TRP A 213 3.40 14.96 2.99
C TRP A 213 2.46 14.97 1.78
N GLY A 214 1.18 15.34 1.97
CA GLY A 214 0.13 15.19 0.96
C GLY A 214 -0.27 13.73 0.71
N TRP A 215 0.07 12.84 1.64
CA TRP A 215 -0.27 11.42 1.64
C TRP A 215 -1.57 11.19 2.43
N ARG A 216 -2.08 9.97 2.37
CA ARG A 216 -3.30 9.58 3.08
C ARG A 216 -3.02 8.51 4.10
N PHE A 217 -3.82 8.49 5.15
CA PHE A 217 -3.78 7.45 6.17
C PHE A 217 -5.12 6.74 6.24
N MET A 218 -5.08 5.42 6.38
CA MET A 218 -6.24 4.60 6.72
C MET A 218 -5.85 3.50 7.70
N ALA A 219 -6.79 3.15 8.58
CA ALA A 219 -6.66 2.01 9.46
C ALA A 219 -7.57 0.87 8.99
N ALA A 220 -7.07 -0.35 9.07
CA ALA A 220 -7.74 -1.59 8.72
C ALA A 220 -7.69 -2.55 9.91
N ASP A 221 -8.84 -3.11 10.25
CA ASP A 221 -8.96 -4.12 11.29
C ASP A 221 -9.01 -5.51 10.64
N THR A 222 -8.24 -6.48 11.14
CA THR A 222 -8.24 -7.86 10.62
C THR A 222 -9.58 -8.59 10.74
N SER A 223 -10.54 -8.09 11.52
CA SER A 223 -11.91 -8.60 11.56
C SER A 223 -12.81 -8.06 10.44
N GLN A 224 -12.39 -7.01 9.73
CA GLN A 224 -13.10 -6.50 8.57
C GLN A 224 -12.90 -7.42 7.37
N LYS A 225 -13.81 -7.35 6.41
CA LYS A 225 -13.59 -8.04 5.15
C LYS A 225 -12.54 -7.29 4.31
N PRO A 226 -11.56 -7.99 3.71
CA PRO A 226 -10.56 -7.34 2.85
C PRO A 226 -11.16 -6.54 1.68
N GLU A 227 -12.31 -6.97 1.15
CA GLU A 227 -13.03 -6.29 0.06
C GLU A 227 -13.47 -4.87 0.41
N ASP A 228 -13.95 -4.65 1.63
CA ASP A 228 -14.38 -3.33 2.10
C ASP A 228 -13.18 -2.38 2.26
N VAL A 229 -12.07 -2.91 2.79
CA VAL A 229 -10.83 -2.17 2.98
C VAL A 229 -10.21 -1.80 1.62
N LEU A 230 -10.20 -2.74 0.69
CA LEU A 230 -9.76 -2.52 -0.68
C LEU A 230 -10.60 -1.45 -1.38
N GLY A 231 -11.93 -1.47 -1.21
CA GLY A 231 -12.81 -0.44 -1.77
C GLY A 231 -12.48 0.96 -1.26
N ARG A 232 -12.20 1.11 0.04
CA ARG A 232 -11.75 2.39 0.62
C ARG A 232 -10.38 2.83 0.06
N LEU A 233 -9.43 1.90 -0.02
CA LEU A 233 -8.10 2.17 -0.56
C LEU A 233 -8.19 2.58 -2.04
N TYR A 234 -8.96 1.84 -2.85
CA TYR A 234 -9.16 2.15 -4.26
C TYR A 234 -9.74 3.54 -4.46
N ASN A 235 -10.74 3.94 -3.68
CA ASN A 235 -11.28 5.29 -3.75
C ASN A 235 -10.22 6.36 -3.43
N GLN A 236 -9.34 6.11 -2.46
CA GLN A 236 -8.22 7.01 -2.17
C GLN A 236 -7.26 7.15 -3.36
N LEU A 237 -6.90 6.04 -4.02
CA LEU A 237 -6.05 6.04 -5.22
C LEU A 237 -6.75 6.73 -6.41
N ALA A 238 -8.04 6.45 -6.62
CA ALA A 238 -8.80 6.88 -7.79
C ALA A 238 -9.24 8.36 -7.80
N VAL A 239 -9.45 8.98 -6.63
CA VAL A 239 -10.04 10.34 -6.47
C VAL A 239 -9.27 11.47 -7.19
N LYS A 240 -8.10 11.23 -7.80
CA LYS A 240 -7.36 12.26 -8.56
C LYS A 240 -6.94 11.87 -9.99
N LYS A 241 -7.60 10.90 -10.63
CA LYS A 241 -7.47 10.70 -12.10
C LYS A 241 -8.29 11.69 -12.94
N LYS A 242 -8.66 12.86 -12.39
CA LYS A 242 -9.37 13.93 -13.10
C LYS A 242 -8.61 15.24 -12.98
#